data_AF-A0A644YU14-F1
#
_entry.id   AF-A0A644YU14-F1
#
_cell.length_a   1.000
_cell.length_b   1.000
_cell.length_c   1.000
_cell.angle_alpha   90.00
_cell.angle_beta   90.00
_cell.angle_gamma   90.00
#
_symmetry.space_group_name_H-M   'P 1'
#
loop_
_entity.id
_entity.type
_entity.pdbx_description
1 polymer ?
#
loop_
_entity_poly.entity_id
_entity_poly.type
_entity_poly.pdbx_seq_one_letter_code
_entity_poly.pdbx_strand_id
1 'polypeptide(L)'
;MKTNGYYRFNNGNIISDYVWTKLVDAKTEYGFRLTAQCPEGKETDPVLYPGWRGQNDNWEGLGLTGSNGKTNLAIKGLFENIIPGSDEAKALEAAGYQKTNWGADLKGAADEYNKYLFYDYDYKKAPIYLWPFTPNVLSTGGFTNGYGFKQE
;
A
#
# COMPACT_ATOMS: atom_id res chain seq x y z
N MET A 1 -9.41 1.27 13.64
CA MET A 1 -9.29 -0.12 13.12
C MET A 1 -9.23 -1.17 14.22
N LYS A 2 -8.47 -0.97 15.30
CA LYS A 2 -8.34 -1.97 16.39
C LYS A 2 -9.66 -2.37 17.06
N THR A 3 -10.62 -1.45 17.16
CA THR A 3 -11.89 -1.70 17.87
C THR A 3 -13.02 -2.13 16.94
N ASN A 4 -13.20 -1.45 15.80
CA ASN A 4 -14.40 -1.60 14.95
C ASN A 4 -14.12 -2.30 13.62
N GLY A 5 -12.87 -2.69 13.35
CA GLY A 5 -12.46 -3.22 12.05
C GLY A 5 -12.39 -2.18 10.92
N TYR A 6 -12.52 -0.89 11.23
CA TYR A 6 -12.27 0.23 10.32
C TYR A 6 -11.88 1.51 11.08
N TYR A 7 -11.48 2.54 10.34
CA TYR A 7 -11.22 3.88 10.86
C TYR A 7 -11.67 4.93 9.84
N ARG A 8 -12.44 5.92 10.28
CA ARG A 8 -12.86 7.05 9.46
C ARG A 8 -11.96 8.25 9.73
N PHE A 9 -11.37 8.79 8.67
CA PHE A 9 -10.58 10.01 8.68
C PHE A 9 -11.46 11.25 8.60
N ASN A 10 -10.92 12.40 9.04
CA ASN A 10 -11.63 13.68 9.02
C ASN A 10 -12.04 14.12 7.60
N ASN A 11 -11.33 13.66 6.57
CA ASN A 11 -11.66 13.92 5.17
C ASN A 11 -12.80 13.01 4.64
N GLY A 12 -13.41 12.19 5.50
CA GLY A 12 -14.51 11.29 5.15
C GLY A 12 -14.07 9.88 4.75
N ASN A 13 -12.82 9.69 4.32
CA ASN A 13 -12.30 8.38 3.90
C ASN A 13 -12.34 7.37 5.04
N ILE A 14 -12.58 6.11 4.70
CA ILE A 14 -12.59 5.01 5.65
C ILE A 14 -11.56 3.96 5.22
N ILE A 15 -10.65 3.60 6.11
CA ILE A 15 -9.78 2.45 5.92
C ILE A 15 -10.32 1.28 6.75
N SER A 16 -10.56 0.16 6.09
CA SER A 16 -11.21 -1.04 6.65
C SER A 16 -10.26 -2.23 6.71
N ASP A 17 -10.56 -3.19 7.58
CA ASP A 17 -9.78 -4.43 7.73
C ASP A 17 -9.70 -5.23 6.43
N TYR A 18 -10.79 -5.20 5.66
CA TYR A 18 -10.97 -5.96 4.44
C TYR A 18 -11.31 -5.06 3.27
N VAL A 19 -10.82 -5.47 2.11
CA VAL A 19 -11.19 -4.93 0.79
C VAL A 19 -11.55 -6.10 -0.12
N TRP A 20 -12.26 -5.84 -1.21
CA TRP A 20 -12.63 -6.85 -2.19
C TRP A 20 -11.85 -6.59 -3.47
N THR A 21 -11.05 -7.55 -3.91
CA THR A 21 -10.17 -7.39 -5.07
C THR A 21 -10.50 -8.39 -6.17
N LYS A 22 -10.31 -7.99 -7.44
CA LYS A 22 -10.51 -8.86 -8.60
C LYS A 22 -9.50 -8.50 -9.69
N LEU A 23 -8.80 -9.50 -10.24
CA LEU A 23 -7.97 -9.31 -11.42
C LEU A 23 -8.86 -9.13 -12.67
N VAL A 24 -8.60 -8.06 -13.42
CA VAL A 24 -9.38 -7.64 -14.60
C VAL A 24 -8.49 -7.38 -15.81
N ASP A 25 -9.08 -7.53 -17.00
CA ASP A 25 -8.47 -7.13 -18.26
C ASP A 25 -8.86 -5.68 -18.57
N ALA A 26 -8.12 -4.78 -17.93
CA ALA A 26 -8.29 -3.34 -18.06
C ALA A 26 -7.98 -2.82 -19.47
N LYS A 27 -7.12 -3.51 -20.23
CA LYS A 27 -6.75 -3.16 -21.61
C LYS A 27 -7.94 -3.34 -22.53
N THR A 28 -8.64 -4.47 -22.45
CA THR A 28 -9.83 -4.72 -23.28
C THR A 28 -10.98 -3.79 -22.91
N GLU A 29 -11.19 -3.55 -21.60
CA GLU A 29 -12.33 -2.76 -21.13
C GLU A 29 -12.16 -1.24 -21.35
N TYR A 30 -10.93 -0.70 -21.30
CA TYR A 30 -10.71 0.75 -21.35
C TYR A 30 -9.48 1.20 -22.16
N GLY A 31 -8.74 0.28 -22.79
CA GLY A 31 -7.53 0.59 -23.55
C GLY A 31 -6.27 0.80 -22.70
N PHE A 32 -5.17 1.16 -23.37
CA PHE A 32 -3.90 1.50 -22.72
C PHE A 32 -4.00 2.83 -21.98
N ARG A 33 -3.61 2.86 -20.70
CA ARG A 33 -3.69 4.07 -19.88
C ARG A 33 -2.54 4.14 -18.89
N LEU A 34 -2.00 5.36 -18.74
CA LEU A 34 -1.15 5.71 -17.62
C LEU A 34 -2.07 6.16 -16.49
N THR A 35 -2.22 5.33 -15.46
CA THR A 35 -3.05 5.63 -14.28
C THR A 35 -2.30 6.60 -13.37
N ALA A 36 -2.11 7.84 -13.83
CA ALA A 36 -1.59 8.93 -13.02
C ALA A 36 -2.70 9.82 -12.43
N GLN A 37 -3.88 9.85 -13.07
CA GLN A 37 -5.08 10.54 -12.56
C GLN A 37 -6.35 9.73 -12.85
N CYS A 38 -7.32 9.80 -11.92
CA CYS A 38 -8.65 9.26 -12.14
C CYS A 38 -9.42 10.24 -13.04
N PRO A 39 -10.07 9.79 -14.13
CA PRO A 39 -10.96 10.65 -14.90
C PRO A 39 -12.08 11.21 -14.02
N GLU A 40 -12.51 12.44 -14.31
CA GLU A 40 -13.63 13.09 -13.63
C GLU A 40 -14.90 12.23 -13.75
N GLY A 41 -15.62 12.05 -12.64
CA GLY A 41 -16.85 11.25 -12.59
C GLY A 41 -16.63 9.73 -12.56
N LYS A 42 -15.37 9.28 -12.40
CA LYS A 42 -15.00 7.85 -12.28
C LYS A 42 -14.49 7.47 -10.90
N GLU A 43 -14.77 8.27 -9.88
CA GLU A 43 -14.30 8.08 -8.50
C GLU A 43 -14.88 6.81 -7.84
N THR A 44 -15.95 6.25 -8.40
CA THR A 44 -16.58 5.01 -7.92
C THR A 44 -16.15 3.77 -8.70
N ASP A 45 -15.41 3.96 -9.80
CA ASP A 45 -14.94 2.87 -10.65
C ASP A 45 -13.77 2.15 -9.96
N PRO A 46 -13.91 0.83 -9.69
CA PRO A 46 -12.94 0.08 -8.90
C PRO A 46 -11.59 -0.13 -9.60
N VAL A 47 -11.52 0.11 -10.91
CA VAL A 47 -10.31 -0.02 -11.74
C VAL A 47 -9.64 1.34 -11.91
N LEU A 48 -10.43 2.39 -12.17
CA LEU A 48 -9.92 3.73 -12.45
C LEU A 48 -9.60 4.56 -11.20
N TYR A 49 -10.20 4.23 -10.06
CA TYR A 49 -10.00 4.95 -8.81
C TYR A 49 -9.34 4.09 -7.73
N PRO A 50 -8.37 4.62 -6.96
CA PRO A 50 -7.70 5.90 -7.18
C PRO A 50 -6.73 5.83 -8.36
N GLY A 51 -6.64 6.92 -9.10
CA GLY A 51 -5.88 6.95 -10.34
C GLY A 51 -4.38 7.11 -10.18
N TRP A 52 -3.77 6.83 -9.01
CA TRP A 52 -2.31 6.86 -8.81
C TRP A 52 -1.66 5.46 -8.87
N ARG A 53 -2.44 4.41 -9.15
CA ARG A 53 -1.97 3.01 -9.10
C ARG A 53 -0.92 2.65 -10.17
N GLY A 54 -0.50 3.61 -11.00
CA GLY A 54 0.61 3.52 -11.97
C GLY A 54 0.83 2.17 -12.66
N GLN A 55 -0.21 1.54 -13.20
CA GLN A 55 -0.06 0.25 -13.89
C GLN A 55 0.26 0.48 -15.38
N ASN A 56 1.36 -0.09 -15.86
CA ASN A 56 1.61 -0.19 -17.29
C ASN A 56 0.72 -1.32 -17.84
N ASP A 57 -0.08 -1.06 -18.86
CA ASP A 57 -0.97 -2.09 -19.44
C ASP A 57 -0.39 -2.70 -20.74
N ASN A 58 0.76 -2.19 -21.22
CA ASN A 58 1.48 -2.70 -22.41
C ASN A 58 2.70 -3.55 -22.03
N TRP A 59 2.51 -4.51 -21.13
CA TRP A 59 3.57 -5.46 -20.78
C TRP A 59 3.96 -6.36 -21.96
N GLU A 60 3.00 -6.68 -22.84
CA GLU A 60 3.22 -7.51 -24.04
C GLU A 60 4.26 -6.87 -24.99
N GLY A 61 4.25 -5.54 -25.13
CA GLY A 61 5.26 -4.81 -25.90
C GLY A 61 6.68 -4.94 -25.33
N LEU A 62 6.82 -5.39 -24.09
CA LEU A 62 8.09 -5.71 -23.42
C LEU A 62 8.37 -7.22 -23.38
N GLY A 63 7.56 -8.04 -24.05
CA GLY A 63 7.67 -9.51 -24.00
C GLY A 63 7.19 -10.13 -22.69
N LEU A 64 6.48 -9.37 -21.85
CA LEU A 64 5.97 -9.81 -20.55
C LEU A 64 4.46 -10.07 -20.67
N THR A 65 4.04 -11.30 -20.40
CA THR A 65 2.62 -11.67 -20.40
C THR A 65 2.12 -11.84 -18.96
N GLY A 66 1.09 -11.07 -18.60
CA GLY A 66 0.39 -11.26 -17.33
C GLY A 66 -0.33 -12.61 -17.30
N SER A 67 -0.59 -13.14 -16.10
CA SER A 67 -1.36 -14.38 -15.94
C SER A 67 -2.75 -14.21 -16.59
N ASN A 68 -2.98 -14.93 -17.69
CA ASN A 68 -4.23 -14.93 -18.46
C ASN A 68 -4.65 -13.55 -19.03
N GLY A 69 -3.69 -12.68 -19.36
CA GLY A 69 -3.97 -11.35 -19.96
C GLY A 69 -4.59 -10.33 -18.98
N LYS A 70 -4.74 -10.69 -17.70
CA LYS A 70 -5.24 -9.78 -16.67
C LYS A 70 -4.06 -9.06 -16.02
N THR A 71 -4.01 -7.75 -16.19
CA THR A 71 -2.89 -6.93 -15.75
C THR A 71 -3.23 -6.03 -14.57
N ASN A 72 -4.51 -5.82 -14.25
CA ASN A 72 -4.92 -4.81 -13.27
C ASN A 72 -5.79 -5.42 -12.17
N LEU A 73 -5.74 -4.81 -10.99
CA LEU A 73 -6.50 -5.21 -9.82
C LEU A 73 -7.62 -4.20 -9.55
N ALA A 74 -8.87 -4.61 -9.77
CA ALA A 74 -10.05 -3.86 -9.36
C ALA A 74 -10.21 -3.97 -7.84
N ILE A 75 -10.44 -2.86 -7.12
CA ILE A 75 -10.60 -2.86 -5.65
C ILE A 75 -11.87 -2.12 -5.24
N LYS A 76 -12.70 -2.76 -4.41
CA LYS A 76 -13.85 -2.18 -3.71
C LYS A 76 -13.58 -2.13 -2.20
N GLY A 77 -14.07 -1.07 -1.54
CA GLY A 77 -13.88 -0.85 -0.11
C GLY A 77 -12.54 -0.23 0.28
N LEU A 78 -11.80 0.37 -0.66
CA LEU A 78 -10.50 0.99 -0.36
C LEU A 78 -10.63 2.24 0.53
N PHE A 79 -11.67 3.05 0.32
CA PHE A 79 -11.95 4.26 1.11
C PHE A 79 -13.34 4.25 1.75
N GLU A 80 -14.01 3.10 1.73
CA GLU A 80 -15.35 2.88 2.24
C GLU A 80 -15.36 1.57 3.04
N ASN A 81 -16.29 1.43 3.98
CA ASN A 81 -16.43 0.18 4.72
C ASN A 81 -17.44 -0.73 4.06
N ILE A 82 -16.98 -1.91 3.64
CA ILE A 82 -17.84 -3.02 3.24
C ILE A 82 -17.81 -4.04 4.37
N ILE A 83 -18.97 -4.24 5.00
CA ILE A 83 -19.11 -5.18 6.12
C ILE A 83 -19.04 -6.62 5.58
N PRO A 84 -18.12 -7.48 6.05
CA PRO A 84 -18.08 -8.87 5.63
C PRO A 84 -19.41 -9.59 5.86
N GLY A 85 -19.89 -10.31 4.84
CA GLY A 85 -21.17 -11.03 4.90
C GLY A 85 -22.42 -10.16 4.68
N SER A 86 -22.27 -8.85 4.45
CA SER A 86 -23.37 -8.01 3.96
C SER A 86 -23.82 -8.46 2.56
N ASP A 87 -25.00 -8.00 2.13
CA ASP A 87 -25.50 -8.30 0.79
C ASP A 87 -24.60 -7.71 -0.31
N GLU A 88 -23.98 -6.55 -0.05
CA GLU A 88 -22.97 -5.97 -0.94
C GLU A 88 -21.72 -6.86 -1.05
N ALA A 89 -21.20 -7.34 0.08
CA ALA A 89 -20.04 -8.25 0.08
C ALA A 89 -20.34 -9.55 -0.67
N LYS A 90 -21.52 -10.13 -0.46
CA LYS A 90 -21.96 -11.34 -1.18
C LYS A 90 -22.12 -11.09 -2.67
N ALA A 91 -22.66 -9.93 -3.07
CA ALA A 91 -22.79 -9.56 -4.47
C ALA A 91 -21.41 -9.41 -5.14
N LEU A 92 -20.43 -8.84 -4.44
CA LEU A 92 -19.05 -8.74 -4.91
C LEU A 92 -18.40 -10.12 -5.06
N GLU A 93 -18.57 -11.00 -4.08
CA GLU A 93 -18.06 -12.38 -4.13
C GLU A 93 -18.68 -13.17 -5.29
N ALA A 94 -19.99 -13.02 -5.52
CA ALA A 94 -20.67 -13.60 -6.69
C ALA A 94 -20.16 -13.00 -8.02
N ALA A 95 -19.77 -11.73 -8.03
CA ALA A 95 -19.15 -11.06 -9.18
C ALA A 95 -17.65 -11.41 -9.37
N GLY A 96 -17.12 -12.33 -8.57
CA GLY A 96 -15.76 -12.86 -8.66
C GLY A 96 -14.71 -12.04 -7.91
N TYR A 97 -15.11 -11.13 -7.03
CA TYR A 97 -14.18 -10.46 -6.12
C TYR A 97 -13.81 -11.37 -4.95
N GLN A 98 -12.59 -11.24 -4.47
CA GLN A 98 -12.08 -11.98 -3.32
C GLN A 98 -11.86 -11.04 -2.15
N LYS A 99 -12.38 -11.43 -0.98
CA LYS A 99 -12.09 -10.74 0.28
C LYS A 99 -10.59 -10.84 0.57
N THR A 100 -9.94 -9.69 0.66
CA THR A 100 -8.51 -9.54 0.86
C THR A 100 -8.26 -8.85 2.19
N ASN A 101 -7.29 -9.35 2.96
CA ASN A 101 -6.82 -8.69 4.17
C ASN A 101 -6.03 -7.44 3.78
N TRP A 102 -6.48 -6.27 4.21
CA TRP A 102 -5.81 -5.00 3.94
C TRP A 102 -5.42 -4.35 5.26
N GLY A 103 -6.40 -3.78 5.94
CA GLY A 103 -6.22 -3.25 7.28
C GLY A 103 -5.92 -4.32 8.33
N ALA A 104 -6.40 -5.55 8.11
CA ALA A 104 -6.13 -6.66 9.02
C ALA A 104 -4.62 -6.97 9.12
N ASP A 105 -3.93 -7.02 7.98
CA ASP A 105 -2.49 -7.31 7.94
C ASP A 105 -1.68 -6.12 8.48
N LEU A 106 -2.07 -4.89 8.16
CA LEU A 106 -1.49 -3.67 8.74
C LEU A 106 -1.59 -3.64 10.27
N LYS A 107 -2.69 -4.13 10.83
CA LYS A 107 -2.84 -4.27 12.29
C LYS A 107 -1.96 -5.38 12.85
N GLY A 108 -1.83 -6.51 12.15
CA GLY A 108 -0.97 -7.63 12.54
C GLY A 108 0.50 -7.22 12.57
N ALA A 109 0.93 -6.42 11.60
CA ALA A 109 2.29 -5.89 11.49
C ALA A 109 2.48 -4.53 12.21
N ALA A 110 1.63 -4.18 13.18
CA ALA A 110 1.67 -2.86 13.80
C ALA A 110 3.05 -2.51 14.42
N ASP A 111 3.76 -3.49 14.96
CA ASP A 111 5.10 -3.27 15.52
C ASP A 111 6.14 -2.96 14.43
N GLU A 112 6.02 -3.54 13.23
CA GLU A 112 6.91 -3.21 12.11
C GLU A 112 6.83 -1.71 11.78
N TYR A 113 5.61 -1.19 11.71
CA TYR A 113 5.38 0.21 11.35
C TYR A 113 5.61 1.19 12.50
N ASN A 114 5.36 0.81 13.75
CA ASN A 114 5.43 1.75 14.89
C ASN A 114 6.71 1.62 15.72
N LYS A 115 7.36 0.45 15.71
CA LYS A 115 8.44 0.13 16.64
C LYS A 115 9.74 -0.25 15.92
N TYR A 116 9.67 -1.01 14.83
CA TYR A 116 10.87 -1.56 14.21
C TYR A 116 11.53 -0.62 13.19
N LEU A 117 10.79 0.29 12.56
CA LEU A 117 11.36 1.24 11.58
C LEU A 117 12.52 2.07 12.14
N PHE A 118 12.47 2.41 13.43
CA PHE A 118 13.51 3.13 14.15
C PHE A 118 13.76 2.49 15.53
N TYR A 119 13.95 1.17 15.53
CA TYR A 119 14.15 0.42 16.76
C TYR A 119 15.37 0.94 17.53
N ASP A 120 15.16 1.26 18.82
CA ASP A 120 16.18 1.83 19.70
C ASP A 120 16.81 3.17 19.24
N TYR A 121 16.14 3.90 18.34
CA TYR A 121 16.58 5.23 17.92
C TYR A 121 16.31 6.28 18.99
N ASP A 122 17.38 6.87 19.52
CA ASP A 122 17.37 8.01 20.42
C ASP A 122 17.48 9.32 19.62
N TYR A 123 16.33 9.90 19.29
CA TYR A 123 16.25 11.16 18.55
C TYR A 123 16.93 12.34 19.26
N LYS A 124 17.19 12.27 20.58
CA LYS A 124 17.91 13.33 21.32
C LYS A 124 19.42 13.23 21.15
N LYS A 125 19.93 12.04 20.86
CA LYS A 125 21.35 11.80 20.59
C LYS A 125 21.69 11.97 19.11
N ALA A 126 20.71 11.77 18.23
CA ALA A 126 20.91 11.93 16.80
C ALA A 126 21.32 13.37 16.45
N PRO A 127 22.47 13.58 15.79
CA PRO A 127 22.93 14.89 15.37
C PRO A 127 22.10 15.38 14.19
N ILE A 128 21.94 16.70 14.10
CA ILE A 128 21.18 17.38 13.03
C ILE A 128 21.86 17.22 11.65
N TYR A 129 23.16 16.94 11.64
CA TYR A 129 23.97 16.80 10.43
C TYR A 129 24.60 15.42 10.34
N LEU A 130 24.47 14.79 9.17
CA LEU A 130 25.14 13.55 8.83
C LEU A 130 26.52 13.88 8.24
N TRP A 131 27.60 13.44 8.88
CA TRP A 131 28.95 13.58 8.34
C TRP A 131 29.49 12.20 7.93
N PRO A 132 29.65 11.91 6.63
CA PRO A 132 30.19 10.64 6.18
C PRO A 132 31.68 10.55 6.49
N PHE A 133 32.10 9.46 7.12
CA PHE A 133 33.51 9.13 7.35
C PHE A 133 33.96 8.02 6.40
N THR A 134 35.26 8.00 6.08
CA THR A 134 35.85 6.91 5.28
C THR A 134 35.97 5.64 6.13
N PRO A 135 35.90 4.44 5.52
CA PRO A 135 35.95 3.17 6.27
C PRO A 135 37.16 3.03 7.20
N ASN A 136 38.33 3.55 6.80
CA ASN A 136 39.55 3.52 7.62
C ASN A 136 39.46 4.37 8.89
N VAL A 137 38.74 5.49 8.84
CA VAL A 137 38.52 6.36 10.01
C VAL A 137 37.56 5.70 11.00
N LEU A 138 36.55 4.99 10.49
CA LEU A 138 35.61 4.22 11.32
C LEU A 138 36.28 3.03 12.03
N SER A 139 37.22 2.33 11.37
CA SER A 139 37.85 1.12 11.92
C SER A 139 38.97 1.36 12.93
N THR A 140 39.62 2.54 12.92
CA THR A 140 40.79 2.83 13.76
C THR A 140 40.64 4.05 14.67
N GLY A 141 39.65 4.91 14.41
CA GLY A 141 39.52 6.21 15.06
C GLY A 141 38.76 6.22 16.39
N GLY A 142 38.23 5.08 16.86
CA GLY A 142 37.44 5.01 18.10
C GLY A 142 36.10 5.77 18.02
N PHE A 143 35.61 6.04 16.81
CA PHE A 143 34.32 6.70 16.60
C PHE A 143 33.17 5.78 17.04
N THR A 144 32.28 6.34 17.86
CA THR A 144 31.04 5.67 18.28
C THR A 144 29.91 6.06 17.33
N ASN A 145 28.89 5.20 17.19
CA ASN A 145 27.70 5.52 16.41
C ASN A 145 26.91 6.62 17.15
N GLY A 146 27.29 7.87 16.91
CA GLY A 146 26.65 9.04 17.52
C GLY A 146 25.29 9.37 16.92
N TYR A 147 24.80 8.61 15.93
CA TYR A 147 23.61 8.93 15.15
C TYR A 147 22.30 8.45 15.79
N GLY A 148 22.26 8.38 17.12
CA GLY A 148 21.06 7.99 17.86
C GLY A 148 20.75 6.49 17.85
N PHE A 149 21.53 5.65 17.16
CA PHE A 149 21.37 4.20 17.19
C PHE A 149 22.35 3.55 18.16
N LYS A 150 22.05 2.31 18.58
CA LYS A 150 22.99 1.50 19.35
C LYS A 150 24.27 1.25 18.54
N GLN A 151 25.37 1.12 19.27
CA GLN A 151 26.65 0.73 18.72
C GLN A 151 26.75 -0.80 18.77
N GLU A 152 26.95 -1.43 17.61
CA GLU A 152 27.26 -2.88 17.50
C GLU A 152 28.77 -3.11 17.58
#